data_AF-A0A359KBE2-F1
#
_entry.id   AF-A0A359KBE2-F1
#
_cell.length_a   1.000
_cell.length_b   1.000
_cell.length_c   1.000
_cell.angle_alpha   90.00
_cell.angle_beta   90.00
_cell.angle_gamma   90.00
#
_symmetry.space_group_name_H-M   'P 1'
#
loop_
_entity.id
_entity.type
_entity.pdbx_description
1 polymer ?
#
loop_
_entity_poly.entity_id
_entity_poly.type
_entity_poly.pdbx_seq_one_letter_code
_entity_poly.pdbx_strand_id
1 'polypeptide(L)'
;GLDYLQLRALGTPKAGRDAARKGDAATMRAVFSAHMQEPDAEAAFQQLRHAAGERRVALLCFEADACGCHRSILADRLAREDGAEVTNL
;
A
#
# COMPACT_ATOMS: atom_id res chain seq x y z
N GLY A 1 14.27 10.64 15.49
CA GLY A 1 13.20 9.74 15.98
C GLY A 1 12.58 9.03 14.81
N LEU A 2 11.73 8.03 15.05
CA LEU A 2 10.88 7.42 14.02
C LEU A 2 9.45 7.91 14.23
N ASP A 3 8.82 8.45 13.18
CA ASP A 3 7.40 8.82 13.26
C ASP A 3 6.54 7.77 12.58
N TYR A 4 5.42 7.45 13.21
CA TYR A 4 4.44 6.49 12.71
C TYR A 4 3.21 7.23 12.20
N LEU A 5 2.91 7.06 10.91
CA LEU A 5 1.71 7.59 10.28
C LEU A 5 0.72 6.43 10.04
N GLN A 6 -0.46 6.48 10.67
CA GLN A 6 -1.49 5.46 10.49
C GLN A 6 -2.45 5.84 9.35
N LEU A 7 -2.27 5.22 8.18
CA LEU A 7 -3.15 5.41 7.01
C LEU A 7 -4.17 4.28 6.91
N ARG A 8 -5.18 4.28 7.80
CA ARG A 8 -6.17 3.19 7.90
C ARG A 8 -6.94 2.95 6.60
N ALA A 9 -7.21 4.02 5.84
CA ALA A 9 -7.89 3.93 4.55
C ALA A 9 -7.05 3.24 3.47
N LEU A 10 -5.73 3.08 3.65
CA LEU A 10 -4.88 2.26 2.77
C LEU A 10 -4.78 0.79 3.22
N GLY A 11 -5.55 0.39 4.23
CA GLY A 11 -5.60 -1.01 4.68
C GLY A 11 -6.35 -1.90 3.71
N THR A 12 -5.91 -3.16 3.56
CA THR A 12 -6.63 -4.12 2.72
C THR A 12 -8.03 -4.42 3.27
N PRO A 13 -9.10 -4.33 2.45
CA PRO A 13 -10.45 -4.72 2.84
C PRO A 13 -10.54 -6.19 3.26
N LYS A 14 -11.61 -6.56 3.99
CA LYS A 14 -11.80 -7.93 4.50
C LYS A 14 -11.68 -8.99 3.40
N ALA A 15 -12.33 -8.78 2.25
CA ALA A 15 -12.24 -9.72 1.13
C ALA A 15 -10.81 -9.91 0.61
N GLY A 16 -10.04 -8.82 0.50
CA GLY A 16 -8.63 -8.90 0.08
C GLY A 16 -7.75 -9.59 1.13
N ARG A 17 -8.02 -9.37 2.44
CA ARG A 17 -7.31 -10.09 3.52
C ARG A 17 -7.61 -11.58 3.50
N ASP A 18 -8.86 -11.95 3.26
CA ASP A 18 -9.27 -13.34 3.19
C ASP A 18 -8.69 -14.04 1.94
N ALA A 19 -8.51 -13.31 0.82
CA ALA A 19 -7.80 -13.79 -0.36
C ALA A 19 -6.29 -13.97 -0.10
N ALA A 20 -5.63 -12.98 0.52
CA ALA A 20 -4.21 -13.06 0.89
C ALA A 20 -3.93 -14.28 1.79
N ARG A 21 -4.78 -14.52 2.80
CA ARG A 21 -4.68 -15.68 3.70
C ARG A 21 -4.79 -17.03 3.01
N LYS A 22 -5.45 -17.08 1.84
CA LYS A 22 -5.56 -18.29 1.01
C LYS A 22 -4.43 -18.42 0.00
N GLY A 23 -3.48 -17.48 -0.01
CA GLY A 23 -2.42 -17.39 -1.03
C GLY A 23 -2.91 -16.84 -2.37
N ASP A 24 -4.14 -16.33 -2.44
CA ASP A 24 -4.72 -15.77 -3.67
C ASP A 24 -4.33 -14.29 -3.82
N ALA A 25 -3.07 -14.08 -4.20
CA ALA A 25 -2.52 -12.75 -4.40
C ALA A 25 -3.20 -12.01 -5.57
N ALA A 26 -3.71 -12.73 -6.57
CA ALA A 26 -4.39 -12.14 -7.71
C ALA A 26 -5.71 -11.48 -7.29
N THR A 27 -6.55 -12.20 -6.54
CA THR A 27 -7.79 -11.64 -6.00
C THR A 27 -7.52 -10.56 -4.98
N MET A 28 -6.50 -10.70 -4.12
CA MET A 28 -6.11 -9.63 -3.19
C MET A 28 -5.78 -8.33 -3.94
N ARG A 29 -4.95 -8.40 -4.99
CA ARG A 29 -4.59 -7.25 -5.82
C ARG A 29 -5.83 -6.63 -6.48
N ALA A 30 -6.70 -7.44 -7.06
CA ALA A 30 -7.91 -6.94 -7.71
C ALA A 30 -8.82 -6.19 -6.72
N VAL A 31 -9.05 -6.76 -5.54
CA VAL A 31 -9.86 -6.13 -4.49
C VAL A 31 -9.22 -4.84 -3.99
N PHE A 32 -7.90 -4.84 -3.78
CA PHE A 32 -7.20 -3.65 -3.29
C PHE A 32 -7.16 -2.54 -4.34
N SER A 33 -6.94 -2.86 -5.62
CA SER A 33 -6.97 -1.88 -6.71
C SER A 33 -8.34 -1.23 -6.87
N ALA A 34 -9.43 -1.97 -6.67
CA ALA A 34 -10.78 -1.42 -6.63
C ALA A 34 -10.97 -0.50 -5.42
N HIS A 35 -10.48 -0.91 -4.24
CA HIS A 35 -10.51 -0.11 -3.02
C HIS A 35 -9.75 1.23 -3.16
N MET A 36 -8.66 1.25 -3.92
CA MET A 36 -7.91 2.47 -4.22
C MET A 36 -8.69 3.49 -5.06
N GLN A 37 -9.85 3.14 -5.63
CA GLN A 37 -10.73 4.08 -6.32
C GLN A 37 -11.65 4.84 -5.36
N GLU A 38 -11.73 4.43 -4.08
CA GLU A 38 -12.55 5.11 -3.08
C GLU A 38 -11.92 6.47 -2.68
N PRO A 39 -12.73 7.52 -2.47
CA PRO A 39 -12.22 8.85 -2.13
C PRO A 39 -11.32 8.88 -0.90
N ASP A 40 -11.68 8.10 0.14
CA ASP A 40 -10.89 8.03 1.38
C ASP A 40 -9.53 7.36 1.18
N ALA A 41 -9.48 6.34 0.31
CA ALA A 41 -8.24 5.66 -0.03
C ALA A 41 -7.32 6.58 -0.83
N GLU A 42 -7.86 7.32 -1.80
CA GLU A 42 -7.10 8.30 -2.57
C GLU A 42 -6.60 9.45 -1.68
N ALA A 43 -7.43 9.99 -0.79
CA ALA A 43 -7.01 11.02 0.15
C ALA A 43 -5.86 10.56 1.07
N ALA A 44 -5.92 9.31 1.55
CA ALA A 44 -4.83 8.73 2.34
C ALA A 44 -3.58 8.44 1.49
N PHE A 45 -3.74 8.10 0.21
CA PHE A 45 -2.62 7.96 -0.73
C PHE A 45 -1.90 9.29 -0.93
N GLN A 46 -2.63 10.40 -1.04
CA GLN A 46 -2.01 11.73 -1.14
C GLN A 46 -1.20 12.08 0.12
N GLN A 47 -1.65 11.66 1.31
CA GLN A 47 -0.86 11.81 2.54
C GLN A 47 0.43 10.97 2.51
N LEU A 48 0.34 9.73 2.02
CA LEU A 48 1.53 8.89 1.82
C LEU A 48 2.51 9.54 0.84
N ARG A 49 1.99 10.04 -0.28
CA ARG A 49 2.79 10.71 -1.33
C ARG A 49 3.52 11.92 -0.80
N HIS A 50 2.82 12.76 -0.04
CA HIS A 50 3.41 13.92 0.61
C HIS A 50 4.54 13.50 1.58
N ALA A 51 4.29 12.51 2.43
CA ALA A 51 5.30 12.00 3.35
C ALA A 51 6.52 11.40 2.63
N ALA A 52 6.30 10.67 1.54
CA ALA A 52 7.39 10.09 0.73
C ALA A 52 8.23 11.14 0.01
N GLY A 53 7.64 12.30 -0.33
CA GLY A 53 8.36 13.43 -0.92
C GLY A 53 9.25 14.20 0.06
N GLU A 54 8.92 14.19 1.34
CA GLU A 54 9.69 14.92 2.37
C GLU A 54 10.77 14.06 3.01
N ARG A 55 10.58 12.74 3.08
CA ARG A 55 11.40 11.83 3.88
C ARG A 55 11.33 10.40 3.38
N ARG A 56 12.30 9.59 3.82
CA ARG A 56 12.24 8.13 3.63
C ARG A 56 11.07 7.54 4.42
N VAL A 57 10.25 6.75 3.74
CA VAL A 57 9.07 6.08 4.31
C VAL A 57 9.25 4.57 4.20
N ALA A 58 8.98 3.86 5.29
CA ALA A 58 8.85 2.41 5.30
C ALA A 58 7.37 2.03 5.34
N LEU A 59 6.89 1.32 4.32
CA LEU A 59 5.53 0.78 4.30
C LEU A 59 5.50 -0.54 5.06
N LEU A 60 4.65 -0.60 6.10
CA LEU A 60 4.52 -1.77 6.96
C LEU A 60 3.18 -2.48 6.71
N CYS A 61 3.24 -3.80 6.59
CA CYS A 61 2.10 -4.69 6.43
C CYS A 61 2.30 -5.92 7.33
N PHE A 62 1.24 -6.67 7.61
CA PHE A 62 1.31 -7.96 8.31
C PHE A 62 1.86 -9.10 7.43
N GLU A 63 1.82 -8.95 6.10
CA GLU A 63 2.30 -9.97 5.16
C GLU A 63 3.83 -9.96 5.07
N ALA A 64 4.45 -11.14 5.10
CA ALA A 64 5.90 -11.28 5.07
C ALA A 64 6.45 -10.98 3.66
N ASP A 65 5.75 -11.43 2.61
CA ASP A 65 6.15 -11.21 1.22
C ASP A 65 5.77 -9.78 0.77
N ALA A 66 6.75 -9.02 0.28
CA ALA A 66 6.56 -7.66 -0.21
C ALA A 66 5.91 -7.61 -1.57
N CYS A 67 6.25 -8.56 -2.43
CA CYS A 67 5.74 -8.66 -3.80
C CYS A 67 4.31 -9.20 -3.82
N GLY A 68 3.88 -9.87 -2.76
CA GLY A 68 2.57 -10.50 -2.63
C GLY A 68 1.49 -9.66 -1.95
N CYS A 69 1.80 -8.46 -1.44
CA CYS A 69 0.88 -7.71 -0.57
C CYS A 69 0.52 -6.32 -1.10
N HIS A 70 -0.41 -5.64 -0.42
CA HIS A 70 -0.88 -4.32 -0.85
C HIS A 70 0.21 -3.24 -0.86
N ARG A 71 1.33 -3.45 -0.14
CA ARG A 71 2.44 -2.50 -0.12
C ARG A 71 3.08 -2.34 -1.50
N SER A 72 3.15 -3.42 -2.29
CA SER A 72 3.68 -3.34 -3.65
C SER A 72 2.84 -2.43 -4.53
N ILE A 73 1.50 -2.49 -4.41
CA ILE A 73 0.60 -1.65 -5.21
C ILE A 73 0.83 -0.16 -4.91
N LEU A 74 0.98 0.19 -3.63
CA LEU A 74 1.26 1.57 -3.23
C LEU A 74 2.65 2.03 -3.66
N ALA A 75 3.66 1.18 -3.49
CA ALA A 75 5.04 1.48 -3.85
C ALA A 75 5.21 1.60 -5.38
N ASP A 76 4.61 0.69 -6.15
CA ASP A 76 4.60 0.72 -7.62
C ASP A 76 3.90 1.98 -8.12
N ARG A 77 2.80 2.40 -7.47
CA ARG A 77 2.10 3.64 -7.81
C ARG A 77 2.99 4.87 -7.57
N LEU A 78 3.64 4.96 -6.40
CA LEU A 78 4.60 6.04 -6.10
C LEU A 78 5.79 6.05 -7.06
N ALA A 79 6.32 4.89 -7.42
CA ALA A 79 7.43 4.78 -8.38
C ALA A 79 7.01 5.28 -9.76
N ARG A 80 5.79 4.94 -10.21
CA ARG A 80 5.27 5.33 -11.52
C ARG A 80 4.85 6.80 -11.59
N GLU A 81 4.24 7.33 -10.55
CA GLU A 81 3.69 8.70 -10.54
C GLU A 81 4.70 9.75 -10.11
N ASP A 82 5.59 9.43 -9.16
CA ASP A 82 6.49 10.39 -8.53
C ASP A 82 7.98 10.02 -8.71
N GLY A 83 8.30 8.89 -9.37
CA GLY A 83 9.67 8.45 -9.57
C GLY A 83 10.36 7.95 -8.29
N ALA A 84 9.58 7.58 -7.27
CA ALA A 84 10.12 7.12 -6.00
C ALA A 84 10.94 5.83 -6.18
N GLU A 85 12.13 5.80 -5.57
CA GLU A 85 12.95 4.58 -5.52
C GLU A 85 12.36 3.60 -4.50
N VAL A 86 12.02 2.40 -4.95
CA VAL A 86 11.41 1.35 -4.13
C VAL A 86 12.42 0.24 -3.89
N THR A 87 12.70 -0.04 -2.62
CA THR A 87 13.49 -1.21 -2.20
C THR A 87 12.62 -2.13 -1.37
N ASN A 88 12.53 -3.40 -1.78
CA ASN A 88 11.89 -4.45 -1.00
C ASN A 88 12.91 -4.97 0.02
N LEU A 89 12.63 -4.76 1.31
CA LEU A 89 13.44 -5.22 2.45
C LEU A 89 12.90 -6.52 3.03
#